data_AF-A0A5D2ZS88-F1
#
_entry.id   AF-A0A5D2ZS88-F1
#
_cell.length_a   1.000
_cell.length_b   1.000
_cell.length_c   1.000
_cell.angle_alpha   90.00
_cell.angle_beta   90.00
_cell.angle_gamma   90.00
#
_symmetry.space_group_name_H-M   'P 1'
#
loop_
_entity.id
_entity.type
_entity.pdbx_description
1 polymer ?
#
loop_
_entity_poly.entity_id
_entity_poly.type
_entity_poly.pdbx_seq_one_letter_code
_entity_poly.pdbx_strand_id
1 'polypeptide(L)'
;MPREDNETELRHSVGVIGGLKKQLEAVVAANETLMKENQELKQEVGRLRAQISALKAHDNERKSLLWKKLHSNPDDRNTGSSGFVDSENGYPKPSFHELAMRKDRQLEAPKPPPPSSRSHQKEVTENKAKIPALAPAPPPLPTKLLAGSRSVRRVPEVGELYRSLTRKDANIENKSNMTTTPLLAFTRNMIGEIENRSTYVSAIKSDVEKQKEFINFLISEVQSATFKDITDVEGFVKWLDGELSSLVDERAVLKHFPQWPERKADAMREAAFSYRDLKNLEAEVTSFKVNPKESFNSELKKMQALQDRRACWNKV
;
A
#
# COMPACT_ATOMS: atom_id res chain seq x y z
N MET A 1 12.87 -48.48 -56.01
CA MET A 1 13.16 -48.87 -54.61
C MET A 1 12.63 -47.76 -53.71
N PRO A 2 11.68 -48.01 -52.79
CA PRO A 2 11.12 -46.99 -51.91
C PRO A 2 11.20 -47.43 -50.42
N ARG A 3 12.40 -47.78 -49.94
CA ARG A 3 12.61 -48.26 -48.55
C ARG A 3 13.43 -47.31 -47.67
N GLU A 4 14.19 -46.42 -48.26
CA GLU A 4 15.19 -45.60 -47.55
C GLU A 4 14.54 -44.36 -46.90
N ASP A 5 13.50 -43.80 -47.53
CA ASP A 5 12.76 -42.63 -47.04
C ASP A 5 12.17 -42.89 -45.63
N ASN A 6 11.45 -44.01 -45.46
CA ASN A 6 10.88 -44.44 -44.17
C ASN A 6 11.93 -44.60 -43.06
N GLU A 7 13.16 -45.02 -43.39
CA GLU A 7 14.22 -45.17 -42.37
C GLU A 7 14.74 -43.82 -41.89
N THR A 8 14.85 -42.83 -42.80
CA THR A 8 15.28 -41.47 -42.43
C THR A 8 14.22 -40.73 -41.62
N GLU A 9 12.93 -40.89 -41.95
CA GLU A 9 11.83 -40.32 -41.15
C GLU A 9 11.75 -40.93 -39.75
N LEU A 10 11.92 -42.26 -39.61
CA LEU A 10 12.02 -42.91 -38.30
C LEU A 10 13.19 -42.35 -37.47
N ARG A 11 14.38 -42.19 -38.09
CA ARG A 11 15.57 -41.66 -37.41
C ARG A 11 15.38 -40.22 -36.95
N HIS A 12 14.70 -39.38 -37.75
CA HIS A 12 14.32 -38.02 -37.35
C HIS A 12 13.33 -38.03 -36.17
N SER A 13 12.26 -38.82 -36.26
CA SER A 13 11.23 -38.95 -35.21
C SER A 13 11.83 -39.41 -33.87
N VAL A 14 12.69 -40.44 -33.88
CA VAL A 14 13.43 -40.91 -32.69
C VAL A 14 14.34 -39.81 -32.11
N GLY A 15 14.97 -39.01 -32.96
CA GLY A 15 15.77 -37.85 -32.53
C GLY A 15 14.93 -36.79 -31.80
N VAL A 16 13.77 -36.43 -32.35
CA VAL A 16 12.82 -35.49 -31.73
C VAL A 16 12.29 -36.01 -30.40
N ILE A 17 11.88 -37.28 -30.34
CA ILE A 17 11.42 -37.93 -29.10
C ILE A 17 12.54 -37.95 -28.03
N GLY A 18 13.79 -38.22 -28.43
CA GLY A 18 14.95 -38.14 -27.54
C GLY A 18 15.22 -36.74 -27.00
N GLY A 19 15.03 -35.70 -27.83
CA GLY A 19 15.12 -34.29 -27.41
C GLY A 19 14.03 -33.89 -26.42
N LEU A 20 12.77 -34.24 -26.72
CA LEU A 20 11.63 -33.99 -25.83
C LEU A 20 11.77 -34.71 -24.49
N LYS A 21 12.26 -35.96 -24.47
CA LYS A 21 12.54 -36.69 -23.23
C LYS A 21 13.56 -35.94 -22.36
N LYS A 22 14.67 -35.47 -22.93
CA LYS A 22 15.69 -34.70 -22.20
C LYS A 22 15.15 -33.37 -21.65
N GLN A 23 14.27 -32.69 -22.39
CA GLN A 23 13.62 -31.47 -21.89
C GLN A 23 12.67 -31.76 -20.73
N LEU A 24 11.87 -32.84 -20.81
CA LEU A 24 11.00 -33.27 -19.72
C LEU A 24 11.81 -33.60 -18.45
N GLU A 25 12.90 -34.35 -18.60
CA GLU A 25 13.80 -34.75 -17.51
C GLU A 25 14.45 -33.52 -16.84
N ALA A 26 14.89 -32.53 -17.62
CA ALA A 26 15.41 -31.26 -17.10
C ALA A 26 14.33 -30.41 -16.38
N VAL A 27 13.09 -30.39 -16.89
CA VAL A 27 11.97 -29.67 -16.27
C VAL A 27 11.52 -30.36 -14.96
N VAL A 28 11.61 -31.68 -14.86
CA VAL A 28 11.35 -32.41 -13.61
C VAL A 28 12.39 -32.04 -12.55
N ALA A 29 13.69 -32.11 -12.86
CA ALA A 29 14.76 -31.73 -11.92
C ALA A 29 14.69 -30.26 -11.47
N ALA A 30 14.28 -29.35 -12.37
CA ALA A 30 14.01 -27.96 -12.01
C ALA A 30 12.81 -27.82 -11.04
N ASN A 31 11.72 -28.56 -11.27
CA ASN A 31 10.57 -28.57 -10.36
C ASN A 31 10.91 -29.15 -8.97
N GLU A 32 11.69 -30.23 -8.89
CA GLU A 32 12.16 -30.78 -7.62
C GLU A 32 12.96 -29.75 -6.81
N THR A 33 13.83 -28.99 -7.49
CA THR A 33 14.61 -27.89 -6.89
C THR A 33 13.69 -26.77 -6.37
N LEU A 34 12.73 -26.33 -7.18
CA LEU A 34 11.76 -25.27 -6.82
C LEU A 34 10.79 -25.70 -5.71
N MET A 35 10.45 -26.99 -5.62
CA MET A 35 9.67 -27.54 -4.50
C MET A 35 10.45 -27.49 -3.19
N LYS A 36 11.75 -27.82 -3.22
CA LYS A 36 12.63 -27.74 -2.04
C LYS A 36 12.78 -26.30 -1.56
N GLU A 37 13.06 -25.36 -2.47
CA GLU A 37 13.12 -23.92 -2.15
C GLU A 37 11.78 -23.42 -1.56
N ASN A 38 10.65 -23.83 -2.13
CA ASN A 38 9.32 -23.53 -1.55
C ASN A 38 9.12 -24.08 -0.14
N GLN A 39 9.70 -25.24 0.19
CA GLN A 39 9.64 -25.82 1.53
C GLN A 39 10.51 -25.05 2.52
N GLU A 40 11.72 -24.65 2.12
CA GLU A 40 12.64 -23.84 2.93
C GLU A 40 12.04 -22.43 3.18
N LEU A 41 11.48 -21.78 2.15
CA LEU A 41 10.77 -20.50 2.30
C LEU A 41 9.54 -20.59 3.22
N LYS A 42 8.77 -21.69 3.17
CA LYS A 42 7.64 -21.91 4.10
C LYS A 42 8.11 -22.06 5.55
N GLN A 43 9.24 -22.72 5.79
CA GLN A 43 9.82 -22.82 7.13
C GLN A 43 10.30 -21.46 7.65
N GLU A 44 10.99 -20.67 6.80
CA GLU A 44 11.47 -19.34 7.17
C GLU A 44 10.33 -18.35 7.44
N VAL A 45 9.25 -18.38 6.64
CA VAL A 45 8.01 -17.61 6.91
C VAL A 45 7.39 -18.02 8.25
N GLY A 46 7.42 -19.31 8.61
CA GLY A 46 7.00 -19.80 9.93
C GLY A 46 7.87 -19.22 11.06
N ARG A 47 9.21 -19.27 10.90
CA ARG A 47 10.19 -18.73 11.85
C ARG A 47 10.02 -17.22 12.07
N LEU A 48 9.84 -16.47 10.99
CA LEU A 48 9.61 -15.01 11.02
C LEU A 48 8.27 -14.66 11.68
N ARG A 49 7.19 -15.41 11.41
CA ARG A 49 5.90 -15.24 12.09
C ARG A 49 6.00 -15.47 13.60
N ALA A 50 6.73 -16.51 14.03
CA ALA A 50 6.99 -16.75 15.45
C ALA A 50 7.79 -15.60 16.10
N GLN A 51 8.83 -15.10 15.41
CA GLN A 51 9.65 -13.98 15.88
C GLN A 51 8.84 -12.66 16.00
N ILE A 52 7.96 -12.37 15.05
CA ILE A 52 7.04 -11.22 15.09
C ILE A 52 6.04 -11.37 16.26
N SER A 53 5.51 -12.57 16.49
CA SER A 53 4.60 -12.86 17.60
C SER A 53 5.26 -12.61 18.96
N ALA A 54 6.47 -13.14 19.16
CA ALA A 54 7.26 -12.93 20.38
C ALA A 54 7.59 -11.44 20.62
N LEU A 55 7.97 -10.70 19.57
CA LEU A 55 8.24 -9.26 19.68
C LEU A 55 6.97 -8.46 20.04
N LYS A 56 5.82 -8.82 19.46
CA LYS A 56 4.51 -8.21 19.77
C LYS A 56 4.06 -8.51 21.20
N ALA A 57 4.32 -9.72 21.72
CA ALA A 57 4.06 -10.08 23.11
C ALA A 57 4.89 -9.23 24.08
N HIS A 58 6.19 -9.09 23.84
CA HIS A 58 7.09 -8.26 24.64
C HIS A 58 6.74 -6.76 24.58
N ASP A 59 6.31 -6.23 23.43
CA ASP A 59 5.82 -4.85 23.32
C ASP A 59 4.51 -4.63 24.10
N ASN A 60 3.56 -5.58 24.04
CA ASN A 60 2.35 -5.56 24.87
C ASN A 60 2.66 -5.64 26.37
N GLU A 61 3.62 -6.46 26.78
CA GLU A 61 4.08 -6.56 28.17
C GLU A 61 4.69 -5.23 28.65
N ARG A 62 5.58 -4.63 27.85
CA ARG A 62 6.17 -3.31 28.15
C ARG A 62 5.11 -2.22 28.27
N LYS A 63 4.10 -2.22 27.39
CA LYS A 63 2.95 -1.32 27.49
C LYS A 63 2.15 -1.56 28.76
N SER A 64 1.86 -2.81 29.12
CA SER A 64 1.17 -3.17 30.37
C SER A 64 1.94 -2.71 31.62
N LEU A 65 3.26 -2.87 31.64
CA LEU A 65 4.12 -2.39 32.72
C LEU A 65 4.14 -0.84 32.81
N LEU A 66 4.13 -0.14 31.67
CA LEU A 66 4.05 1.33 31.64
C LEU A 66 2.67 1.83 32.12
N TRP A 67 1.57 1.23 31.66
CA TRP A 67 0.22 1.55 32.15
C TRP A 67 0.09 1.30 33.65
N LYS A 68 0.56 0.15 34.16
CA LYS A 68 0.61 -0.11 35.60
C LYS A 68 1.42 0.96 36.34
N LYS A 69 2.59 1.35 35.84
CA LYS A 69 3.42 2.39 36.47
C LYS A 69 2.79 3.79 36.43
N LEU A 70 1.95 4.10 35.43
CA LEU A 70 1.21 5.36 35.35
C LEU A 70 0.01 5.42 36.31
N HIS A 71 -0.58 4.28 36.67
CA HIS A 71 -1.75 4.21 37.56
C HIS A 71 -1.43 3.78 39.00
N SER A 72 -0.25 3.20 39.26
CA SER A 72 0.24 2.88 40.62
C SER A 72 1.04 4.02 41.23
N ASN A 73 0.37 5.11 41.61
CA ASN A 73 0.93 6.13 42.50
C ASN A 73 0.80 5.68 43.97
N PRO A 74 1.87 5.72 44.80
CA PRO A 74 1.86 5.11 46.13
C PRO A 74 1.34 6.05 47.25
N ASP A 75 0.24 6.76 46.99
CA ASP A 75 -0.46 7.60 47.99
C ASP A 75 -1.91 7.16 48.16
N ASP A 76 -2.12 5.88 48.51
CA ASP A 76 -3.26 5.53 49.36
C ASP A 76 -2.96 4.32 50.26
N ARG A 77 -3.30 4.45 51.55
CA ARG A 77 -3.18 3.42 52.58
C ARG A 77 -4.31 3.57 53.60
N ASN A 78 -5.56 3.36 53.19
CA ASN A 78 -6.49 2.71 54.12
C ASN A 78 -7.65 1.91 53.49
N THR A 79 -7.96 0.77 54.12
CA THR A 79 -9.28 0.13 54.30
C THR A 79 -10.38 0.31 53.23
N GLY A 80 -10.80 -0.80 52.61
CA GLY A 80 -12.06 -0.90 51.88
C GLY A 80 -12.29 -2.28 51.25
N SER A 81 -13.19 -3.10 51.81
CA SER A 81 -13.44 -4.48 51.37
C SER A 81 -14.58 -4.59 50.34
N SER A 82 -14.48 -5.61 49.47
CA SER A 82 -15.56 -6.24 48.68
C SER A 82 -16.14 -5.50 47.47
N GLY A 83 -16.48 -6.27 46.43
CA GLY A 83 -17.30 -5.81 45.28
C GLY A 83 -16.84 -6.30 43.90
N PHE A 84 -17.22 -7.51 43.50
CA PHE A 84 -17.15 -7.96 42.09
C PHE A 84 -18.55 -7.85 41.47
N VAL A 85 -18.72 -7.03 40.42
CA VAL A 85 -19.55 -7.32 39.24
C VAL A 85 -19.18 -6.43 38.06
N ASP A 86 -19.49 -6.93 36.87
CA ASP A 86 -19.24 -6.44 35.53
C ASP A 86 -20.12 -5.24 35.11
N SER A 87 -19.60 -4.32 34.27
CA SER A 87 -20.39 -3.44 33.37
C SER A 87 -19.54 -2.57 32.42
N GLU A 88 -20.12 -2.36 31.23
CA GLU A 88 -19.61 -1.76 30.00
C GLU A 88 -18.98 -0.33 30.00
N ASN A 89 -18.13 -0.13 28.98
CA ASN A 89 -17.94 1.06 28.14
C ASN A 89 -18.49 2.44 28.62
N GLY A 90 -17.57 3.38 28.90
CA GLY A 90 -17.92 4.79 29.05
C GLY A 90 -16.72 5.74 29.16
N TYR A 91 -16.00 6.01 28.06
CA TYR A 91 -14.91 7.01 28.06
C TYR A 91 -15.46 8.45 27.99
N PRO A 92 -15.21 9.31 29.00
CA PRO A 92 -15.62 10.72 28.95
C PRO A 92 -14.69 11.54 28.05
N LYS A 93 -15.29 12.34 27.17
CA LYS A 93 -14.59 13.30 26.29
C LYS A 93 -14.41 14.63 27.03
N PRO A 94 -13.18 15.15 27.19
CA PRO A 94 -12.99 16.51 27.71
C PRO A 94 -13.45 17.55 26.68
N SER A 95 -14.16 18.58 27.13
CA SER A 95 -14.60 19.71 26.31
C SER A 95 -13.77 20.96 26.60
N PHE A 96 -13.61 21.80 25.59
CA PHE A 96 -13.23 23.21 25.74
C PHE A 96 -14.07 24.04 24.78
N HIS A 97 -15.06 24.74 25.33
CA HIS A 97 -15.41 26.09 24.86
C HIS A 97 -14.30 27.04 25.39
N GLU A 98 -14.11 28.27 24.91
CA GLU A 98 -14.96 29.14 24.11
C GLU A 98 -14.08 30.22 23.42
N LEU A 99 -14.48 30.71 22.24
CA LEU A 99 -14.22 32.10 21.83
C LEU A 99 -15.23 32.50 20.74
N ALA A 100 -15.80 33.71 20.83
CA ALA A 100 -17.04 34.07 20.15
C ALA A 100 -16.91 35.13 19.03
N MET A 101 -17.77 34.99 18.02
CA MET A 101 -18.39 36.02 17.16
C MET A 101 -17.59 37.27 16.74
N ARG A 102 -17.31 37.42 15.41
CA ARG A 102 -17.54 38.58 14.49
C ARG A 102 -17.13 38.14 13.06
N LYS A 103 -17.55 38.71 11.91
CA LYS A 103 -18.78 39.42 11.44
C LYS A 103 -18.71 39.48 9.88
N ASP A 104 -19.85 39.65 9.20
CA ASP A 104 -20.07 39.84 7.74
C ASP A 104 -18.89 40.32 6.86
N ARG A 105 -18.72 39.70 5.67
CA ARG A 105 -18.85 40.38 4.36
C ARG A 105 -18.89 39.44 3.14
N GLN A 106 -19.42 39.96 2.02
CA GLN A 106 -19.55 39.31 0.70
C GLN A 106 -18.26 39.39 -0.17
N LEU A 107 -18.36 38.90 -1.42
CA LEU A 107 -17.46 39.02 -2.59
C LEU A 107 -16.37 37.93 -2.67
N GLU A 108 -15.94 37.42 -3.84
CA GLU A 108 -16.54 37.29 -5.20
C GLU A 108 -15.73 36.21 -5.98
N ALA A 109 -16.26 35.60 -7.04
CA ALA A 109 -15.65 34.45 -7.70
C ALA A 109 -14.72 34.79 -8.90
N PRO A 110 -13.57 34.10 -9.06
CA PRO A 110 -12.83 34.04 -10.33
C PRO A 110 -12.73 32.63 -10.95
N LYS A 111 -12.32 32.57 -12.23
CA LYS A 111 -12.39 31.43 -13.17
C LYS A 111 -11.21 30.42 -13.08
N PRO A 112 -11.36 29.20 -13.61
CA PRO A 112 -10.33 28.16 -13.60
C PRO A 112 -9.18 28.38 -14.63
N PRO A 113 -7.98 27.83 -14.37
CA PRO A 113 -6.85 27.82 -15.32
C PRO A 113 -6.89 26.65 -16.32
N PRO A 114 -6.27 26.78 -17.51
CA PRO A 114 -6.22 25.74 -18.54
C PRO A 114 -5.10 24.69 -18.33
N PRO A 115 -5.17 23.52 -18.99
CA PRO A 115 -4.16 22.47 -18.91
C PRO A 115 -2.92 22.76 -19.78
N SER A 116 -1.79 22.13 -19.44
CA SER A 116 -0.59 22.09 -20.31
C SER A 116 -0.07 20.66 -20.45
N SER A 117 0.37 20.32 -21.67
CA SER A 117 0.65 18.96 -22.13
C SER A 117 2.12 18.54 -21.95
N ARG A 118 2.37 17.23 -22.12
CA ARG A 118 3.71 16.63 -22.05
C ARG A 118 4.55 16.91 -23.30
N SER A 119 5.88 16.84 -23.15
CA SER A 119 6.77 15.84 -23.81
C SER A 119 7.92 16.32 -24.73
N HIS A 120 9.03 15.55 -24.67
CA HIS A 120 10.11 15.34 -25.67
C HIS A 120 10.98 16.54 -26.12
N GLN A 121 12.10 16.37 -26.85
CA GLN A 121 13.35 15.61 -26.58
C GLN A 121 14.46 16.03 -27.60
N LYS A 122 15.74 15.63 -27.38
CA LYS A 122 16.92 15.71 -28.30
C LYS A 122 17.54 17.11 -28.59
N GLU A 123 18.79 17.27 -29.09
CA GLU A 123 20.09 16.52 -29.00
C GLU A 123 21.22 17.31 -29.74
N VAL A 124 22.52 17.08 -29.45
CA VAL A 124 23.74 17.59 -30.17
C VAL A 124 23.98 19.13 -29.95
N THR A 125 25.16 19.81 -29.98
CA THR A 125 26.64 19.65 -30.29
C THR A 125 27.45 20.50 -29.24
N GLU A 126 28.78 20.70 -29.13
CA GLU A 126 30.10 20.24 -29.66
C GLU A 126 31.28 20.70 -28.71
N ASN A 127 32.56 20.53 -29.13
CA ASN A 127 33.82 21.32 -28.90
C ASN A 127 33.88 22.40 -27.78
N LYS A 128 34.96 22.56 -26.96
CA LYS A 128 36.43 22.47 -27.22
C LYS A 128 37.23 22.35 -25.89
N ALA A 129 38.54 22.04 -25.93
CA ALA A 129 39.33 21.59 -24.76
C ALA A 129 40.39 22.56 -24.16
N LYS A 130 40.74 22.38 -22.86
CA LYS A 130 42.13 22.48 -22.30
C LYS A 130 42.28 21.90 -20.87
N ILE A 131 43.54 21.65 -20.48
CA ILE A 131 44.10 21.01 -19.24
C ILE A 131 44.86 22.16 -18.46
N PRO A 132 45.06 22.23 -17.11
CA PRO A 132 45.46 21.16 -16.16
C PRO A 132 44.97 21.21 -14.68
N ALA A 133 45.27 20.15 -13.89
CA ALA A 133 45.70 20.22 -12.48
C ALA A 133 46.26 18.86 -11.98
N LEU A 134 47.08 18.88 -10.91
CA LEU A 134 47.68 17.69 -10.27
C LEU A 134 46.70 16.93 -9.36
N ALA A 135 46.88 15.60 -9.25
CA ALA A 135 46.33 14.82 -8.14
C ALA A 135 47.23 14.94 -6.89
N PRO A 136 46.69 15.09 -5.67
CA PRO A 136 47.47 15.08 -4.45
C PRO A 136 47.95 13.66 -4.11
N ALA A 137 49.15 13.55 -3.52
CA ALA A 137 49.76 12.27 -3.15
C ALA A 137 49.05 11.60 -1.94
N PRO A 138 49.03 10.26 -1.84
CA PRO A 138 48.46 9.55 -0.70
C PRO A 138 49.29 9.76 0.58
N PRO A 139 48.65 9.79 1.77
CA PRO A 139 49.35 9.91 3.05
C PRO A 139 50.18 8.65 3.38
N PRO A 140 51.24 8.77 4.20
CA PRO A 140 52.16 7.67 4.49
C PRO A 140 51.54 6.56 5.35
N LEU A 141 51.89 5.31 5.04
CA LEU A 141 51.49 4.11 5.78
C LEU A 141 52.27 3.98 7.11
N PRO A 142 51.63 3.66 8.25
CA PRO A 142 52.33 3.43 9.51
C PRO A 142 53.12 2.10 9.53
N THR A 143 54.44 2.18 9.50
CA THR A 143 55.31 1.00 9.61
C THR A 143 55.46 0.51 11.05
N LYS A 144 54.92 -0.68 11.36
CA LYS A 144 55.64 -1.80 12.03
C LYS A 144 54.70 -2.97 12.37
N LEU A 145 55.18 -4.19 12.12
CA LEU A 145 54.52 -5.43 12.54
C LEU A 145 54.98 -5.85 13.94
N LEU A 146 54.05 -6.34 14.77
CA LEU A 146 54.35 -7.42 15.71
C LEU A 146 53.07 -8.24 15.97
N ALA A 147 53.20 -9.57 16.03
CA ALA A 147 52.06 -10.49 16.16
C ALA A 147 51.68 -10.72 17.63
N GLY A 148 50.41 -11.05 17.92
CA GLY A 148 49.97 -11.17 19.32
C GLY A 148 48.53 -11.64 19.61
N SER A 149 48.16 -12.84 19.13
CA SER A 149 47.03 -13.66 19.66
C SER A 149 45.59 -13.12 19.57
N ARG A 150 44.61 -13.96 19.93
CA ARG A 150 43.16 -13.71 19.78
C ARG A 150 42.64 -12.70 20.80
N SER A 151 42.14 -11.56 20.34
CA SER A 151 41.00 -10.90 20.97
C SER A 151 40.16 -10.17 19.92
N VAL A 152 38.83 -10.29 20.01
CA VAL A 152 37.94 -9.39 19.25
C VAL A 152 37.94 -8.06 19.99
N ARG A 153 38.86 -7.17 19.60
CA ARG A 153 38.96 -5.82 20.17
C ARG A 153 37.67 -5.06 19.84
N ARG A 154 36.72 -5.10 20.79
CA ARG A 154 35.52 -4.25 20.81
C ARG A 154 35.99 -2.80 20.67
N VAL A 155 35.89 -2.23 19.47
CA VAL A 155 36.31 -0.86 19.20
C VAL A 155 35.50 0.06 20.12
N PRO A 156 36.13 0.84 21.02
CA PRO A 156 35.40 1.68 21.98
C PRO A 156 34.39 2.59 21.29
N GLU A 157 34.79 3.14 20.13
CA GLU A 157 33.98 3.97 19.24
C GLU A 157 32.67 3.33 18.80
N VAL A 158 32.59 2.01 18.60
CA VAL A 158 31.32 1.34 18.25
C VAL A 158 30.40 1.27 19.48
N GLY A 159 30.97 1.02 20.65
CA GLY A 159 30.25 1.12 21.92
C GLY A 159 29.85 2.57 22.26
N GLU A 160 30.62 3.56 21.81
CA GLU A 160 30.39 4.99 22.03
C GLU A 160 29.42 5.60 21.04
N LEU A 161 29.43 5.13 19.79
CA LEU A 161 28.42 5.40 18.78
C LEU A 161 27.07 4.86 19.24
N TYR A 162 27.01 3.60 19.70
CA TYR A 162 25.78 3.02 20.24
C TYR A 162 25.29 3.76 21.50
N ARG A 163 26.17 4.09 22.46
CA ARG A 163 25.82 4.94 23.62
C ARG A 163 25.37 6.34 23.21
N SER A 164 25.98 6.94 22.18
CA SER A 164 25.66 8.30 21.71
C SER A 164 24.36 8.38 20.93
N LEU A 165 24.00 7.31 20.23
CA LEU A 165 22.74 7.17 19.50
C LEU A 165 21.57 6.91 20.46
N THR A 166 21.77 6.04 21.46
CA THR A 166 20.71 5.61 22.40
C THR A 166 20.47 6.53 23.60
N ARG A 167 21.32 7.53 23.86
CA ARG A 167 21.21 8.43 25.02
C ARG A 167 20.81 9.88 24.69
N LYS A 168 20.70 10.25 23.41
CA LYS A 168 20.36 11.62 22.99
C LYS A 168 18.87 12.00 23.17
N ASP A 169 17.99 11.05 23.50
CA ASP A 169 16.56 11.32 23.74
C ASP A 169 16.22 11.91 25.13
N ALA A 170 17.22 12.14 25.99
CA ALA A 170 17.02 12.47 27.41
C ALA A 170 17.43 13.88 27.86
N ASN A 171 17.88 14.76 26.96
CA ASN A 171 18.19 16.15 27.30
C ASN A 171 17.85 17.10 26.13
N ILE A 172 16.79 17.90 26.31
CA ILE A 172 16.43 19.01 25.42
C ILE A 172 16.29 20.26 26.28
N GLU A 173 17.39 20.98 26.48
CA GLU A 173 17.31 22.40 26.84
C GLU A 173 18.41 23.22 26.16
N ASN A 174 17.99 24.30 25.50
CA ASN A 174 18.74 25.54 25.24
C ASN A 174 20.24 25.46 24.88
N LYS A 175 20.54 25.32 23.57
CA LYS A 175 21.14 26.43 22.79
C LYS A 175 21.25 26.16 21.29
N SER A 176 21.01 27.20 20.51
CA SER A 176 21.32 27.28 19.08
C SER A 176 22.83 27.36 18.84
N ASN A 177 23.34 26.60 17.87
CA ASN A 177 24.54 26.94 17.10
C ASN A 177 24.49 26.26 15.73
N MET A 178 25.04 26.92 14.71
CA MET A 178 24.89 26.56 13.30
C MET A 178 26.08 25.72 12.79
N THR A 179 25.84 24.97 11.71
CA THR A 179 26.80 24.46 10.71
C THR A 179 27.23 22.99 10.85
N THR A 180 27.29 22.32 9.69
CA THR A 180 27.94 21.01 9.39
C THR A 180 27.03 19.76 9.40
N THR A 181 26.72 19.30 8.17
CA THR A 181 26.29 17.94 7.75
C THR A 181 24.85 17.47 8.08
N PRO A 182 24.03 17.10 7.07
CA PRO A 182 22.66 16.62 7.24
C PRO A 182 22.59 15.11 7.59
N LEU A 183 22.92 14.74 8.83
CA LEU A 183 22.87 13.34 9.30
C LEU A 183 21.90 13.09 10.47
N LEU A 184 21.05 14.07 10.82
CA LEU A 184 20.20 14.04 12.03
C LEU A 184 18.68 14.05 11.79
N ALA A 185 18.22 14.02 10.54
CA ALA A 185 16.79 14.10 10.19
C ALA A 185 15.99 12.78 10.35
N PHE A 186 16.55 11.75 11.00
CA PHE A 186 16.16 10.35 10.76
C PHE A 186 15.45 9.59 11.90
N THR A 187 15.37 10.11 13.14
CA THR A 187 14.98 9.25 14.29
C THR A 187 13.70 9.64 15.03
N ARG A 188 13.29 10.92 15.08
CA ARG A 188 12.16 11.34 15.93
C ARG A 188 11.01 12.07 15.21
N ASN A 189 11.30 12.82 14.15
CA ASN A 189 10.28 13.59 13.42
C ASN A 189 10.09 13.16 11.94
N MET A 190 10.78 12.11 11.49
CA MET A 190 10.84 11.70 10.08
C MET A 190 9.46 11.48 9.44
N ILE A 191 8.50 10.86 10.16
CA ILE A 191 7.13 10.66 9.68
C ILE A 191 6.43 12.01 9.49
N GLY A 192 6.44 12.88 10.50
CA GLY A 192 5.81 14.21 10.42
C GLY A 192 6.46 15.11 9.37
N GLU A 193 7.78 15.01 9.17
CA GLU A 193 8.48 15.71 8.09
C GLU A 193 8.11 15.17 6.69
N ILE A 194 7.93 13.85 6.53
CA ILE A 194 7.45 13.26 5.27
C ILE A 194 6.00 13.66 5.01
N GLU A 195 5.11 13.58 6.00
CA GLU A 195 3.71 13.98 5.88
C GLU A 195 3.52 15.47 5.60
N ASN A 196 4.34 16.33 6.21
CA ASN A 196 4.26 17.79 6.04
C ASN A 196 5.03 18.31 4.82
N ARG A 197 5.90 17.50 4.20
CA ARG A 197 6.52 17.78 2.88
C ARG A 197 5.81 17.06 1.73
N SER A 198 4.95 16.09 2.02
CA SER A 198 4.20 15.35 0.99
C SER A 198 3.13 16.25 0.37
N THR A 199 3.31 16.54 -0.92
CA THR A 199 2.33 17.25 -1.75
C THR A 199 0.97 16.55 -1.73
N TYR A 200 0.96 15.22 -1.75
CA TYR A 200 -0.25 14.38 -1.70
C TYR A 200 -1.01 14.53 -0.38
N VAL A 201 -0.32 14.41 0.77
CA VAL A 201 -0.94 14.59 2.09
C VAL A 201 -1.42 16.03 2.30
N SER A 202 -0.66 17.01 1.79
CA SER A 202 -1.04 18.43 1.81
C SER A 202 -2.26 18.72 0.93
N ALA A 203 -2.37 18.05 -0.21
CA ALA A 203 -3.51 18.17 -1.12
C ALA A 203 -4.79 17.57 -0.54
N ILE A 204 -4.72 16.38 0.07
CA ILE A 204 -5.86 15.79 0.82
C ILE A 204 -6.32 16.74 1.92
N LYS A 205 -5.41 17.31 2.72
CA LYS A 205 -5.76 18.30 3.77
C LYS A 205 -6.41 19.56 3.18
N SER A 206 -5.97 20.01 2.00
CA SER A 206 -6.58 21.12 1.26
C SER A 206 -8.01 20.79 0.80
N ASP A 207 -8.26 19.58 0.29
CA ASP A 207 -9.59 19.15 -0.15
C ASP A 207 -10.56 18.98 1.03
N VAL A 208 -10.12 18.35 2.12
CA VAL A 208 -10.92 18.16 3.34
C VAL A 208 -11.42 19.50 3.92
N GLU A 209 -10.60 20.56 3.86
CA GLU A 209 -11.01 21.89 4.32
C GLU A 209 -11.89 22.63 3.29
N LYS A 210 -11.45 22.71 2.02
CA LYS A 210 -12.12 23.51 0.99
C LYS A 210 -13.42 22.90 0.48
N GLN A 211 -13.47 21.58 0.32
CA GLN A 211 -14.59 20.86 -0.26
C GLN A 211 -15.59 20.38 0.80
N LYS A 212 -15.43 20.80 2.06
CA LYS A 212 -16.23 20.39 3.21
C LYS A 212 -17.74 20.56 3.00
N GLU A 213 -18.17 21.68 2.42
CA GLU A 213 -19.59 21.96 2.15
C GLU A 213 -20.13 21.07 1.02
N PHE A 214 -19.33 20.85 -0.04
CA PHE A 214 -19.64 19.93 -1.13
C PHE A 214 -19.76 18.48 -0.66
N ILE A 215 -18.83 17.99 0.16
CA ILE A 215 -18.95 16.65 0.76
C ILE A 215 -20.18 16.54 1.68
N ASN A 216 -20.51 17.57 2.47
CA ASN A 216 -21.74 17.56 3.27
C ASN A 216 -23.02 17.54 2.41
N PHE A 217 -23.01 18.20 1.23
CA PHE A 217 -24.07 18.07 0.25
C PHE A 217 -24.15 16.63 -0.31
N LEU A 218 -23.04 16.04 -0.77
CA LEU A 218 -23.02 14.65 -1.25
C LEU A 218 -23.46 13.65 -0.16
N ILE A 219 -23.09 13.87 1.10
CA ILE A 219 -23.57 13.08 2.25
C ILE A 219 -25.08 13.16 2.36
N SER A 220 -25.64 14.36 2.27
CA SER A 220 -27.09 14.60 2.37
C SER A 220 -27.84 13.93 1.22
N GLU A 221 -27.29 14.01 0.00
CA GLU A 221 -27.87 13.43 -1.21
C GLU A 221 -27.80 11.89 -1.21
N VAL A 222 -26.65 11.30 -0.81
CA VAL A 222 -26.55 9.84 -0.66
C VAL A 222 -27.43 9.35 0.50
N GLN A 223 -27.60 10.11 1.57
CA GLN A 223 -28.52 9.75 2.66
C GLN A 223 -30.00 9.80 2.22
N SER A 224 -30.42 10.84 1.50
CA SER A 224 -31.80 11.01 1.00
C SER A 224 -32.14 10.08 -0.17
N ALA A 225 -31.16 9.67 -0.97
CA ALA A 225 -31.33 8.84 -2.17
C ALA A 225 -32.17 7.57 -1.91
N THR A 226 -33.37 7.50 -2.51
CA THR A 226 -34.24 6.32 -2.49
C THR A 226 -34.81 6.09 -3.88
N PHE A 227 -34.47 4.96 -4.49
CA PHE A 227 -34.78 4.65 -5.88
C PHE A 227 -35.79 3.50 -5.99
N LYS A 228 -36.54 3.49 -7.10
CA LYS A 228 -37.50 2.43 -7.43
C LYS A 228 -36.99 1.55 -8.57
N ASP A 229 -36.26 2.13 -9.52
CA ASP A 229 -35.59 1.40 -10.59
C ASP A 229 -34.07 1.32 -10.29
N ILE A 230 -33.47 0.19 -10.61
CA ILE A 230 -32.02 -0.03 -10.53
C ILE A 230 -31.27 0.78 -11.61
N THR A 231 -31.96 1.19 -12.67
CA THR A 231 -31.48 2.16 -13.68
C THR A 231 -31.24 3.54 -13.07
N ASP A 232 -32.10 3.98 -12.14
CA ASP A 232 -31.90 5.25 -11.43
C ASP A 232 -30.67 5.18 -10.52
N VAL A 233 -30.44 4.03 -9.87
CA VAL A 233 -29.24 3.76 -9.06
C VAL A 233 -27.98 3.79 -9.94
N GLU A 234 -28.00 3.18 -11.13
CA GLU A 234 -26.89 3.25 -12.09
C GLU A 234 -26.59 4.69 -12.54
N GLY A 235 -27.63 5.49 -12.80
CA GLY A 235 -27.50 6.91 -13.12
C GLY A 235 -26.93 7.74 -11.98
N PHE A 236 -27.43 7.53 -10.76
CA PHE A 236 -26.98 8.22 -9.56
C PHE A 236 -25.54 7.87 -9.17
N VAL A 237 -25.17 6.59 -9.20
CA VAL A 237 -23.79 6.16 -8.91
C VAL A 237 -22.82 6.77 -9.92
N LYS A 238 -23.18 6.79 -11.22
CA LYS A 238 -22.37 7.43 -12.26
C LYS A 238 -22.20 8.95 -12.03
N TRP A 239 -23.22 9.62 -11.49
CA TRP A 239 -23.11 11.02 -11.08
C TRP A 239 -22.20 11.16 -9.85
N LEU A 240 -22.45 10.39 -8.80
CA LEU A 240 -21.71 10.44 -7.53
C LEU A 240 -20.20 10.17 -7.72
N ASP A 241 -19.85 9.14 -8.48
CA ASP A 241 -18.46 8.82 -8.82
C ASP A 241 -17.83 9.94 -9.68
N GLY A 242 -18.62 10.64 -10.48
CA GLY A 242 -18.21 11.83 -11.23
C GLY A 242 -17.89 13.01 -10.32
N GLU A 243 -18.77 13.33 -9.38
CA GLU A 243 -18.56 14.38 -8.37
C GLU A 243 -17.33 14.07 -7.48
N LEU A 244 -17.21 12.84 -6.99
CA LEU A 244 -16.08 12.39 -6.17
C LEU A 244 -14.75 12.31 -6.94
N SER A 245 -14.77 12.21 -8.28
CA SER A 245 -13.56 12.27 -9.11
C SER A 245 -12.86 13.64 -9.12
N SER A 246 -13.49 14.68 -8.55
CA SER A 246 -12.87 15.99 -8.31
C SER A 246 -11.88 16.01 -7.13
N LEU A 247 -11.87 14.96 -6.30
CA LEU A 247 -11.01 14.82 -5.12
C LEU A 247 -9.65 14.22 -5.49
N VAL A 248 -8.59 14.65 -4.80
CA VAL A 248 -7.23 14.10 -5.02
C VAL A 248 -7.10 12.62 -4.65
N ASP A 249 -7.84 12.17 -3.63
CA ASP A 249 -8.10 10.75 -3.34
C ASP A 249 -9.42 10.67 -2.57
N GLU A 250 -10.45 10.08 -3.19
CA GLU A 250 -11.78 9.90 -2.60
C GLU A 250 -11.70 9.28 -1.19
N ARG A 251 -11.00 8.16 -1.04
CA ARG A 251 -11.00 7.36 0.19
C ARG A 251 -10.21 8.05 1.31
N ALA A 252 -9.13 8.74 0.97
CA ALA A 252 -8.35 9.50 1.93
C ALA A 252 -9.05 10.79 2.37
N VAL A 253 -9.77 11.47 1.47
CA VAL A 253 -10.58 12.66 1.82
C VAL A 253 -11.79 12.24 2.65
N LEU A 254 -12.66 11.35 2.14
CA LEU A 254 -13.92 10.96 2.79
C LEU A 254 -13.73 10.35 4.19
N LYS A 255 -12.59 9.70 4.47
CA LYS A 255 -12.24 9.22 5.81
C LYS A 255 -12.26 10.31 6.90
N HIS A 256 -12.10 11.59 6.54
CA HIS A 256 -12.18 12.71 7.48
C HIS A 256 -13.62 13.15 7.79
N PHE A 257 -14.62 12.60 7.10
CA PHE A 257 -16.03 12.92 7.22
C PHE A 257 -16.80 11.77 7.88
N PRO A 258 -16.95 11.74 9.23
CA PRO A 258 -17.53 10.61 9.95
C PRO A 258 -19.04 10.40 9.70
N GLN A 259 -19.69 11.28 8.94
CA GLN A 259 -21.09 11.15 8.49
C GLN A 259 -21.20 10.58 7.06
N TRP A 260 -20.07 10.25 6.41
CA TRP A 260 -20.09 9.61 5.09
C TRP A 260 -20.85 8.28 5.14
N PRO A 261 -21.94 8.10 4.35
CA PRO A 261 -22.75 6.89 4.39
C PRO A 261 -22.11 5.74 3.58
N GLU A 262 -20.87 5.40 3.91
CA GLU A 262 -19.98 4.44 3.21
C GLU A 262 -20.72 3.18 2.77
N ARG A 263 -21.38 2.48 3.70
CA ARG A 263 -22.14 1.25 3.42
C ARG A 263 -23.27 1.42 2.40
N LYS A 264 -23.88 2.60 2.32
CA LYS A 264 -24.97 2.89 1.38
C LYS A 264 -24.42 3.22 0.00
N ALA A 265 -23.37 4.06 -0.06
CA ALA A 265 -22.66 4.36 -1.31
C ALA A 265 -22.09 3.08 -1.95
N ASP A 266 -21.40 2.25 -1.16
CA ASP A 266 -20.78 1.02 -1.65
C ASP A 266 -21.81 -0.05 -2.04
N ALA A 267 -22.91 -0.22 -1.29
CA ALA A 267 -24.00 -1.11 -1.69
C ALA A 267 -24.70 -0.65 -2.99
N MET A 268 -24.84 0.66 -3.20
CA MET A 268 -25.38 1.21 -4.44
C MET A 268 -24.40 1.01 -5.62
N ARG A 269 -23.10 1.17 -5.40
CA ARG A 269 -22.04 0.86 -6.38
C ARG A 269 -22.03 -0.63 -6.76
N GLU A 270 -22.13 -1.52 -5.78
CA GLU A 270 -22.21 -2.97 -5.97
C GLU A 270 -23.48 -3.36 -6.75
N ALA A 271 -24.63 -2.78 -6.42
CA ALA A 271 -25.88 -3.00 -7.14
C ALA A 271 -25.84 -2.48 -8.59
N ALA A 272 -25.30 -1.27 -8.81
CA ALA A 272 -25.13 -0.68 -10.14
C ALA A 272 -24.14 -1.47 -11.01
N PHE A 273 -23.04 -1.97 -10.43
CA PHE A 273 -22.09 -2.85 -11.10
C PHE A 273 -22.74 -4.19 -11.49
N SER A 274 -23.43 -4.83 -10.53
CA SER A 274 -24.13 -6.10 -10.72
C SER A 274 -25.19 -6.02 -11.83
N TYR A 275 -25.97 -4.95 -11.83
CA TYR A 275 -26.98 -4.68 -12.86
C TYR A 275 -26.36 -4.47 -14.25
N ARG A 276 -25.20 -3.80 -14.33
CA ARG A 276 -24.47 -3.61 -15.59
C ARG A 276 -23.89 -4.92 -16.12
N ASP A 277 -23.34 -5.79 -15.27
CA ASP A 277 -22.88 -7.12 -15.71
C ASP A 277 -24.05 -8.00 -16.17
N LEU A 278 -25.20 -7.95 -15.47
CA LEU A 278 -26.42 -8.64 -15.90
C LEU A 278 -26.93 -8.15 -17.27
N LYS A 279 -26.97 -6.83 -17.51
CA LYS A 279 -27.26 -6.23 -18.83
C LYS A 279 -26.28 -6.72 -19.91
N ASN A 280 -24.99 -6.75 -19.59
CA ASN A 280 -23.96 -7.22 -20.52
C ASN A 280 -24.16 -8.71 -20.87
N LEU A 281 -24.46 -9.56 -19.88
CA LEU A 281 -24.74 -10.99 -20.06
C LEU A 281 -26.06 -11.25 -20.80
N GLU A 282 -27.08 -10.40 -20.62
CA GLU A 282 -28.31 -10.41 -21.42
C GLU A 282 -28.00 -10.09 -22.89
N ALA A 283 -27.26 -9.02 -23.15
CA ALA A 283 -26.84 -8.64 -24.50
C ALA A 283 -25.95 -9.69 -25.17
N GLU A 284 -25.00 -10.28 -24.44
CA GLU A 284 -24.08 -11.31 -24.93
C GLU A 284 -24.84 -12.58 -25.36
N VAL A 285 -25.84 -13.02 -24.59
CA VAL A 285 -26.66 -14.20 -24.97
C VAL A 285 -27.71 -13.85 -26.04
N THR A 286 -28.27 -12.65 -26.04
CA THR A 286 -29.23 -12.21 -27.07
C THR A 286 -28.57 -12.01 -28.44
N SER A 287 -27.28 -11.64 -28.44
CA SER A 287 -26.46 -11.53 -29.66
C SER A 287 -25.76 -12.84 -30.04
N PHE A 288 -25.75 -13.86 -29.18
CA PHE A 288 -25.08 -15.14 -29.43
C PHE A 288 -25.64 -15.84 -30.67
N LYS A 289 -24.77 -16.06 -31.66
CA LYS A 289 -25.07 -16.79 -32.90
C LYS A 289 -23.89 -17.69 -33.21
N VAL A 290 -24.18 -18.97 -33.45
CA VAL A 290 -23.18 -19.99 -33.78
C VAL A 290 -22.42 -19.55 -35.04
N ASN A 291 -21.11 -19.34 -34.91
CA ASN A 291 -20.26 -18.87 -36.00
C ASN A 291 -19.83 -20.06 -36.90
N PRO A 292 -20.31 -20.19 -38.15
CA PRO A 292 -19.96 -21.32 -39.02
C PRO A 292 -18.50 -21.32 -39.49
N LYS A 293 -17.72 -20.28 -39.16
CA LYS A 293 -16.27 -20.21 -39.41
C LYS A 293 -15.43 -20.79 -38.26
N GLU A 294 -16.04 -21.06 -37.10
CA GLU A 294 -15.34 -21.63 -35.95
C GLU A 294 -15.59 -23.13 -35.80
N SER A 295 -14.66 -23.81 -35.12
CA SER A 295 -14.85 -25.23 -34.81
C SER A 295 -16.02 -25.41 -33.84
N PHE A 296 -16.80 -26.47 -34.03
CA PHE A 296 -17.93 -26.84 -33.16
C PHE A 296 -17.54 -26.89 -31.66
N ASN A 297 -16.31 -27.33 -31.36
CA ASN A 297 -15.77 -27.35 -29.99
C ASN A 297 -15.44 -25.95 -29.42
N SER A 298 -15.24 -24.92 -30.24
CA SER A 298 -15.14 -23.52 -29.81
C SER A 298 -16.52 -23.00 -29.40
N GLU A 299 -17.50 -23.16 -30.30
CA GLU A 299 -18.88 -22.69 -30.10
C GLU A 299 -19.57 -23.37 -28.91
N LEU A 300 -19.36 -24.69 -28.71
CA LEU A 300 -19.81 -25.39 -27.51
C LEU A 300 -19.18 -24.84 -26.22
N LYS A 301 -17.87 -24.52 -26.23
CA LYS A 301 -17.20 -23.94 -25.04
C LYS A 301 -17.72 -22.55 -24.71
N LYS A 302 -18.01 -21.70 -25.71
CA LYS A 302 -18.67 -20.40 -25.52
C LYS A 302 -20.07 -20.58 -24.94
N MET A 303 -20.87 -21.49 -25.51
CA MET A 303 -22.22 -21.79 -25.05
C MET A 303 -22.23 -22.28 -23.60
N GLN A 304 -21.30 -23.17 -23.23
CA GLN A 304 -21.13 -23.63 -21.85
C GLN A 304 -20.74 -22.47 -20.91
N ALA A 305 -19.74 -21.66 -21.27
CA ALA A 305 -19.31 -20.53 -20.45
C ALA A 305 -20.43 -19.48 -20.21
N LEU A 306 -21.33 -19.30 -21.19
CA LEU A 306 -22.53 -18.47 -21.05
C LEU A 306 -23.58 -19.09 -20.12
N GLN A 307 -23.78 -20.42 -20.19
CA GLN A 307 -24.65 -21.15 -19.28
C GLN A 307 -24.10 -21.11 -17.84
N ASP A 308 -22.80 -21.33 -17.66
CA ASP A 308 -22.13 -21.31 -16.35
C ASP A 308 -22.25 -19.93 -15.69
N ARG A 309 -21.98 -18.84 -16.44
CA ARG A 309 -22.16 -17.46 -15.96
C ARG A 309 -23.60 -17.16 -15.58
N ARG A 310 -24.60 -17.61 -16.36
CA ARG A 310 -26.03 -17.50 -15.99
C ARG A 310 -26.38 -18.34 -14.76
N ALA A 311 -25.79 -19.52 -14.61
CA ALA A 311 -26.02 -20.40 -13.46
C ALA A 311 -25.40 -19.89 -12.15
N CYS A 312 -24.45 -18.93 -12.21
CA CYS A 312 -23.99 -18.18 -11.05
C CYS A 312 -25.02 -17.15 -10.59
N TRP A 313 -25.62 -16.39 -11.52
CA TRP A 313 -26.67 -15.40 -11.20
C TRP A 313 -27.94 -16.02 -10.62
N ASN A 314 -28.32 -17.24 -11.05
CA ASN A 314 -29.47 -17.98 -10.49
C ASN A 314 -29.28 -18.50 -9.04
N LYS A 315 -28.23 -18.09 -8.33
CA LYS A 315 -27.89 -18.52 -6.95
C LYS A 315 -27.73 -17.35 -5.97
N VAL A 316 -28.02 -16.14 -6.42
CA VAL A 316 -27.98 -14.88 -5.66
C VAL A 316 -29.41 -14.42 -5.38
#